data_AF-A0A1B7MXA1-F1
#
_entry.id   AF-A0A1B7MXA1-F1
#
_cell.length_a   1.000
_cell.length_b   1.000
_cell.length_c   1.000
_cell.angle_alpha   90.00
_cell.angle_beta   90.00
_cell.angle_gamma   90.00
#
_symmetry.space_group_name_H-M   'P 1'
#
loop_
_entity.id
_entity.type
_entity.pdbx_description
1 polymer ?
#
loop_
_entity_poly.entity_id
_entity_poly.type
_entity_poly.pdbx_seq_one_letter_code
_entity_poly.pdbx_strand_id
1 'polypeptide(L)'
;MVSLRLDVTGEEDESVSAELRGVKLFVKRGRKEFTDGNYGHIKILTQNERTRLLFRRDPLGKVSMNVALRPAVRCHYDAGENILRVVLMEQIVVEGKEAKDEVVIYALKPGRASKADFKVFAQTLCANDRLKAASS
;
A
#
# COMPACT_ATOMS: atom_id res chain seq x y z
N MET A 1 -25.25 -28.54 9.88
CA MET A 1 -23.84 -28.18 10.19
C MET A 1 -23.40 -27.18 9.13
N VAL A 2 -23.43 -25.88 9.42
CA VAL A 2 -22.96 -24.85 8.49
C VAL A 2 -21.44 -24.86 8.54
N SER A 3 -20.80 -25.27 7.44
CA SER A 3 -19.35 -25.14 7.30
C SER A 3 -19.02 -23.66 7.14
N LEU A 4 -18.63 -23.01 8.24
CA LEU A 4 -17.96 -21.72 8.20
C LEU A 4 -16.61 -21.96 7.52
N ARG A 5 -16.56 -21.78 6.19
CA ARG A 5 -15.29 -21.55 5.50
C ARG A 5 -14.75 -20.24 6.05
N LEU A 6 -13.76 -20.34 6.94
CA LEU A 6 -12.88 -19.22 7.23
C LEU A 6 -12.11 -18.97 5.93
N ASP A 7 -12.46 -17.88 5.24
CA ASP A 7 -11.78 -17.51 4.01
C ASP A 7 -10.31 -17.22 4.33
N VAL A 8 -9.40 -17.94 3.67
CA VAL A 8 -7.96 -17.71 3.80
C VAL A 8 -7.63 -16.38 3.12
N THR A 9 -7.16 -15.43 3.90
CA THR A 9 -6.83 -14.05 3.50
C THR A 9 -5.44 -13.94 2.87
N GLY A 10 -4.54 -14.88 3.17
CA GLY A 10 -3.13 -14.83 2.82
C GLY A 10 -2.34 -13.84 3.70
N GLU A 11 -2.86 -13.54 4.90
CA GLU A 11 -2.28 -12.68 5.94
C GLU A 11 -2.06 -13.44 7.26
N GLU A 12 -2.43 -14.73 7.34
CA GLU A 12 -2.52 -15.52 8.58
C GLU A 12 -1.19 -15.65 9.32
N ASP A 13 -0.08 -15.66 8.60
CA ASP A 13 1.27 -15.82 9.14
C ASP A 13 2.01 -14.48 9.30
N GLU A 14 1.31 -13.35 9.13
CA GLU A 14 1.87 -12.00 9.24
C GLU A 14 1.34 -11.25 10.47
N SER A 15 2.21 -10.45 11.09
CA SER A 15 1.85 -9.52 12.15
C SER A 15 1.47 -8.16 11.58
N VAL A 16 0.42 -7.52 12.14
CA VAL A 16 0.05 -6.15 11.80
C VAL A 16 0.91 -5.17 12.60
N SER A 17 1.82 -4.47 11.93
CA SER A 17 2.67 -3.45 12.56
C SER A 17 1.95 -2.10 12.70
N ALA A 18 1.10 -1.76 11.73
CA ALA A 18 0.19 -0.62 11.79
C ALA A 18 -0.96 -0.83 10.80
N GLU A 19 -2.12 -0.26 11.08
CA GLU A 19 -3.26 -0.29 10.16
C GLU A 19 -4.14 0.95 10.28
N LEU A 20 -4.86 1.28 9.20
CA LEU A 20 -5.80 2.40 9.18
C LEU A 20 -6.94 2.17 8.20
N ARG A 21 -8.18 2.26 8.68
CA ARG A 21 -9.40 2.09 7.87
C ARG A 21 -9.91 3.43 7.33
N GLY A 22 -10.64 3.38 6.23
CA GLY A 22 -11.28 4.55 5.63
C GLY A 22 -10.36 5.43 4.77
N VAL A 23 -9.11 5.02 4.57
CA VAL A 23 -8.14 5.74 3.73
C VAL A 23 -8.58 5.70 2.27
N LYS A 24 -8.35 6.79 1.52
CA LYS A 24 -8.64 6.85 0.07
C LYS A 24 -7.35 6.70 -0.74
N LEU A 25 -7.29 5.68 -1.59
CA LEU A 25 -6.15 5.34 -2.44
C LEU A 25 -6.40 5.76 -3.89
N PHE A 26 -5.50 6.57 -4.45
CA PHE A 26 -5.42 6.95 -5.87
C PHE A 26 -4.19 6.29 -6.49
N VAL A 27 -4.27 5.88 -7.76
CA VAL A 27 -3.18 5.18 -8.44
C VAL A 27 -2.86 5.87 -9.77
N LYS A 28 -1.60 6.19 -10.01
CA LYS A 28 -1.08 6.64 -11.32
C LYS A 28 -0.12 5.59 -11.86
N ARG A 29 -0.29 5.18 -13.12
CA ARG A 29 0.56 4.19 -13.80
C ARG A 29 1.19 4.79 -15.04
N GLY A 30 2.51 4.88 -15.07
CA GLY A 30 3.27 5.50 -16.14
C GLY A 30 2.79 6.94 -16.41
N ARG A 31 2.37 7.19 -17.65
CA ARG A 31 1.89 8.52 -18.10
C ARG A 31 0.38 8.72 -17.93
N LYS A 32 -0.37 7.73 -17.46
CA LYS A 32 -1.82 7.83 -17.28
C LYS A 32 -2.15 8.83 -16.17
N GLU A 33 -3.37 9.34 -16.14
CA GLU A 33 -3.87 10.11 -15.01
C GLU A 33 -4.08 9.25 -13.76
N PHE A 34 -4.23 9.91 -12.60
CA PHE A 34 -4.65 9.21 -11.40
C PHE A 34 -6.06 8.63 -11.57
N THR A 35 -6.30 7.45 -11.00
CA THR A 35 -7.66 6.91 -10.83
C THR A 35 -8.51 7.81 -9.91
N ASP A 36 -9.84 7.68 -9.94
CA ASP A 36 -10.78 8.46 -9.08
C ASP A 36 -10.67 8.15 -7.58
N GLY A 37 -9.96 7.08 -7.27
CA GLY A 37 -9.58 6.63 -5.95
C GLY A 37 -10.63 5.78 -5.23
N ASN A 38 -10.16 4.81 -4.43
CA ASN A 38 -11.00 3.86 -3.70
C ASN A 38 -10.83 4.03 -2.20
N TYR A 39 -11.91 3.91 -1.43
CA TYR A 39 -11.84 3.77 0.03
C TYR A 39 -11.43 2.35 0.41
N GLY A 40 -10.75 2.20 1.55
CA GLY A 40 -10.37 0.88 2.03
C GLY A 40 -9.56 0.87 3.31
N HIS A 41 -8.96 -0.28 3.56
CA HIS A 41 -8.14 -0.58 4.72
C HIS A 41 -6.68 -0.76 4.29
N ILE A 42 -5.78 0.05 4.84
CA ILE A 42 -4.34 -0.09 4.64
C ILE A 42 -3.70 -0.75 5.87
N LYS A 43 -2.79 -1.69 5.63
CA LYS A 43 -1.97 -2.33 6.67
C LYS A 43 -0.50 -2.31 6.30
N ILE A 44 0.37 -2.21 7.30
CA ILE A 44 1.77 -2.62 7.26
C ILE A 44 1.84 -4.00 7.90
N LEU A 45 2.18 -5.01 7.12
CA LEU A 45 2.26 -6.41 7.53
C LEU A 45 3.72 -6.85 7.55
N THR A 46 4.10 -7.60 8.59
CA THR A 46 5.47 -8.12 8.76
C THR A 46 5.46 -9.60 9.09
N GLN A 47 6.27 -10.38 8.36
CA GLN A 47 6.57 -11.77 8.64
C GLN A 47 8.08 -11.99 8.51
N ASN A 48 8.73 -12.37 9.61
CA ASN A 48 10.19 -12.47 9.70
C ASN A 48 10.86 -11.17 9.24
N GLU A 49 11.72 -11.24 8.22
CA GLU A 49 12.42 -10.08 7.65
C GLU A 49 11.68 -9.40 6.50
N ARG A 50 10.47 -9.87 6.17
CA ARG A 50 9.67 -9.34 5.06
C ARG A 50 8.58 -8.43 5.62
N THR A 51 8.50 -7.22 5.09
CA THR A 51 7.42 -6.27 5.39
C THR A 51 6.75 -5.85 4.09
N ARG A 52 5.42 -5.74 4.08
CA ARG A 52 4.65 -5.24 2.94
C ARG A 52 3.57 -4.26 3.36
N LEU A 53 3.18 -3.39 2.44
CA LEU A 53 1.93 -2.65 2.51
C LEU A 53 0.84 -3.42 1.78
N LEU A 54 -0.33 -3.52 2.41
CA LEU A 54 -1.50 -4.14 1.80
C LEU A 54 -2.71 -3.21 1.92
N PHE A 55 -3.32 -2.87 0.79
CA PHE A 55 -4.58 -2.13 0.73
C PHE A 55 -5.68 -3.00 0.15
N ARG A 56 -6.78 -3.16 0.89
CA ARG A 56 -8.01 -3.79 0.40
C ARG A 56 -9.13 -2.77 0.32
N ARG A 57 -9.81 -2.70 -0.83
CA ARG A 57 -10.87 -1.71 -1.08
C ARG A 57 -12.21 -2.13 -0.51
N ASP A 58 -12.98 -1.16 -0.03
CA ASP A 58 -14.35 -1.34 0.43
C ASP A 58 -15.33 -1.43 -0.75
N PRO A 59 -16.50 -2.08 -0.59
CA PRO A 59 -16.80 -3.07 0.45
C PRO A 59 -16.26 -4.47 0.09
N LEU A 60 -15.71 -4.64 -1.13
CA LEU A 60 -15.43 -5.96 -1.71
C LEU A 60 -14.20 -6.68 -1.12
N GLY A 61 -13.36 -6.00 -0.34
CA GLY A 61 -12.13 -6.57 0.24
C GLY A 61 -11.04 -6.94 -0.79
N LYS A 62 -11.21 -6.54 -2.06
CA LYS A 62 -10.25 -6.84 -3.13
C LYS A 62 -8.96 -6.06 -2.92
N VAL A 63 -7.82 -6.74 -3.11
CA VAL A 63 -6.50 -6.12 -3.08
C VAL A 63 -6.40 -5.07 -4.18
N SER A 64 -6.07 -3.83 -3.82
CA SER A 64 -5.81 -2.74 -4.77
C SER A 64 -4.37 -2.22 -4.71
N MET A 65 -3.62 -2.61 -3.68
CA MET A 65 -2.19 -2.38 -3.55
C MET A 65 -1.59 -3.50 -2.70
N ASN A 66 -0.48 -4.07 -3.15
CA ASN A 66 0.31 -5.04 -2.41
C ASN A 66 1.79 -4.79 -2.76
N VAL A 67 2.50 -4.13 -1.85
CA VAL A 67 3.85 -3.60 -2.12
C VAL A 67 4.80 -4.08 -1.04
N ALA A 68 5.79 -4.89 -1.41
CA ALA A 68 6.89 -5.21 -0.52
C ALA A 68 7.71 -3.95 -0.19
N LEU A 69 7.97 -3.70 1.09
CA LEU A 69 8.87 -2.63 1.52
C LEU A 69 10.31 -3.06 1.30
N ARG A 70 11.03 -2.29 0.49
CA ARG A 70 12.42 -2.52 0.10
C ARG A 70 13.07 -1.19 -0.28
N PRO A 71 14.41 -1.10 -0.35
CA PRO A 71 15.12 0.16 -0.62
C PRO A 71 14.72 0.89 -1.91
N ALA A 72 14.22 0.15 -2.91
CA ALA A 72 13.76 0.69 -4.18
C ALA A 72 12.37 1.38 -4.10
N VAL A 73 11.64 1.23 -2.99
CA VAL A 73 10.34 1.88 -2.79
C VAL A 73 10.57 3.22 -2.08
N ARG A 74 9.96 4.29 -2.59
CA ARG A 74 10.01 5.62 -1.99
C ARG A 74 8.68 5.98 -1.37
N CYS A 75 8.69 6.25 -0.06
CA CYS A 75 7.52 6.73 0.68
C CYS A 75 7.75 8.17 1.11
N HIS A 76 6.83 9.08 0.77
CA HIS A 76 6.89 10.49 1.14
C HIS A 76 5.54 10.97 1.66
N TYR A 77 5.53 11.52 2.87
CA TYR A 77 4.34 12.14 3.46
C TYR A 77 4.43 13.65 3.38
N ASP A 78 3.45 14.25 2.71
CA ASP A 78 3.22 15.69 2.68
C ASP A 78 2.18 16.07 3.73
N ALA A 79 2.61 16.76 4.78
CA ALA A 79 1.75 17.18 5.88
C ALA A 79 0.80 18.32 5.51
N GLY A 80 1.19 19.20 4.56
CA GLY A 80 0.36 20.32 4.12
C GLY A 80 -0.84 19.82 3.33
N GLU A 81 -0.61 18.87 2.41
CA GLU A 81 -1.68 18.29 1.60
C GLU A 81 -2.37 17.08 2.25
N ASN A 82 -1.80 16.55 3.34
CA ASN A 82 -2.18 15.25 3.91
C ASN A 82 -2.16 14.13 2.85
N ILE A 83 -1.05 14.02 2.12
CA ILE A 83 -0.88 13.00 1.09
C ILE A 83 0.35 12.16 1.41
N LEU A 84 0.15 10.84 1.48
CA LEU A 84 1.22 9.86 1.51
C LEU A 84 1.40 9.28 0.11
N ARG A 85 2.59 9.43 -0.47
CA ARG A 85 2.93 8.89 -1.79
C ARG A 85 3.86 7.70 -1.61
N VAL A 86 3.51 6.56 -2.20
CA VAL A 86 4.36 5.36 -2.33
C VAL A 86 4.68 5.20 -3.81
N VAL A 87 5.96 5.30 -4.15
CA VAL A 87 6.47 5.32 -5.52
C VAL A 87 7.42 4.17 -5.73
N LEU A 88 7.22 3.41 -6.80
CA LEU A 88 8.02 2.25 -7.17
C LEU A 88 7.95 1.98 -8.68
N MET A 89 8.87 1.16 -9.18
CA MET A 89 8.77 0.57 -10.51
C MET A 89 8.01 -0.75 -10.41
N GLU A 90 7.01 -0.95 -11.27
CA GLU A 90 6.32 -2.23 -11.45
C GLU A 90 6.54 -2.74 -12.87
N GLN A 91 6.77 -4.05 -13.00
CA GLN A 91 6.76 -4.73 -14.29
C GLN A 91 5.32 -4.97 -14.72
N ILE A 92 4.95 -4.35 -15.84
CA ILE A 92 3.66 -4.54 -16.47
C ILE A 92 3.83 -5.57 -17.58
N VAL A 93 3.21 -6.73 -17.39
CA VAL A 93 3.13 -7.78 -18.41
C VAL A 93 1.79 -7.63 -19.12
N VAL A 94 1.84 -7.36 -20.42
CA VAL A 94 0.65 -7.36 -21.28
C VAL A 94 0.79 -8.55 -22.21
N GLU A 95 -0.26 -9.37 -22.31
CA GLU A 95 -0.25 -10.56 -23.15
C GLU A 95 0.14 -10.21 -24.60
N GLY A 96 1.11 -10.96 -25.14
CA GLY A 96 1.66 -10.73 -26.48
C GLY A 96 2.63 -9.54 -26.59
N LYS A 97 3.06 -8.92 -25.47
CA LYS A 97 4.06 -7.85 -25.45
C LYS A 97 5.18 -8.14 -24.46
N GLU A 98 6.36 -7.59 -24.72
CA GLU A 98 7.47 -7.62 -23.77
C GLU A 98 7.08 -6.90 -22.47
N ALA A 99 7.56 -7.43 -21.34
CA ALA A 99 7.37 -6.81 -20.05
C ALA A 99 7.98 -5.41 -20.05
N LYS A 100 7.24 -4.43 -19.53
CA LYS A 100 7.69 -3.05 -19.44
C LYS A 100 7.69 -2.57 -18.01
N ASP A 101 8.77 -1.93 -17.61
CA ASP A 101 8.83 -1.22 -16.34
C ASP A 101 8.05 0.09 -16.43
N GLU A 102 7.08 0.27 -15.53
CA GLU A 102 6.36 1.53 -15.36
C GLU A 102 6.55 2.07 -13.93
N VAL A 103 6.78 3.37 -13.82
CA VAL A 103 6.65 4.07 -12.55
C VAL A 103 5.18 4.01 -12.13
N VAL A 104 4.94 3.58 -10.90
CA VAL A 104 3.63 3.56 -10.27
C VAL A 104 3.67 4.45 -9.04
N ILE A 105 2.66 5.30 -8.91
CA ILE A 105 2.48 6.17 -7.75
C ILE A 105 1.15 5.82 -7.10
N TYR A 106 1.22 5.28 -5.89
CA TYR A 106 0.08 5.15 -5.00
C TYR A 106 0.02 6.39 -4.11
N ALA A 107 -1.00 7.22 -4.27
CA ALA A 107 -1.25 8.38 -3.44
C ALA A 107 -2.40 8.09 -2.48
N LEU A 108 -2.13 8.11 -1.18
CA LEU A 108 -3.12 7.92 -0.14
C LEU A 108 -3.48 9.27 0.48
N LYS A 109 -4.77 9.46 0.75
CA LYS A 109 -5.34 10.59 1.51
C LYS A 109 -6.16 10.04 2.69
N PRO A 110 -6.37 10.81 3.77
CA PRO A 110 -7.12 10.36 4.95
C PRO A 110 -8.48 9.75 4.60
N GLY A 111 -9.15 10.26 3.58
CA GLY A 111 -10.46 9.76 3.18
C GLY A 111 -11.49 9.99 4.30
N ARG A 112 -11.96 8.90 4.90
CA ARG A 112 -12.86 8.88 6.07
C ARG A 112 -12.09 8.74 7.40
N ALA A 113 -10.80 8.45 7.36
CA ALA A 113 -9.95 8.42 8.54
C ALA A 113 -9.71 9.83 9.08
N SER A 114 -9.40 9.94 10.38
CA SER A 114 -8.96 11.20 10.94
C SER A 114 -7.61 11.62 10.34
N LYS A 115 -7.38 12.93 10.21
CA LYS A 115 -6.08 13.46 9.75
C LYS A 115 -4.95 13.12 10.72
N ALA A 116 -5.25 13.03 12.02
CA ALA A 116 -4.27 12.69 13.05
C ALA A 116 -3.79 11.24 12.91
N ASP A 117 -4.72 10.29 12.80
CA ASP A 117 -4.38 8.87 12.63
C ASP A 117 -3.69 8.64 11.29
N PHE A 118 -4.15 9.33 10.24
CA PHE A 118 -3.50 9.27 8.94
C PHE A 118 -2.05 9.77 9.00
N LYS A 119 -1.79 10.87 9.70
CA LYS A 119 -0.44 11.40 9.91
C LYS A 119 0.43 10.38 10.65
N VAL A 120 -0.07 9.79 11.74
CA VAL A 120 0.66 8.77 12.50
C VAL A 120 1.00 7.58 11.60
N PHE A 121 0.02 7.04 10.89
CA PHE A 121 0.24 5.93 9.96
C PHE A 121 1.29 6.27 8.88
N ALA A 122 1.18 7.45 8.27
CA ALA A 122 2.08 7.90 7.21
C ALA A 122 3.52 8.07 7.71
N GLN A 123 3.69 8.65 8.91
CA GLN A 123 5.01 8.80 9.54
C GLN A 123 5.62 7.45 9.91
N THR A 124 4.83 6.53 10.47
CA THR A 124 5.27 5.15 10.77
C THR A 124 5.74 4.44 9.50
N LEU A 125 5.02 4.57 8.38
CA LEU A 125 5.46 3.99 7.12
C LEU A 125 6.77 4.60 6.64
N CYS A 126 6.87 5.94 6.59
CA CYS A 126 8.07 6.63 6.10
C CYS A 126 9.31 6.35 6.95
N ALA A 127 9.15 6.08 8.25
CA ALA A 127 10.24 5.75 9.16
C ALA A 127 10.68 4.27 9.10
N ASN A 128 9.98 3.41 8.35
CA ASN A 128 10.25 1.98 8.34
C ASN A 128 11.63 1.65 7.76
N ASP A 129 12.45 0.91 8.51
CA ASP A 129 13.84 0.61 8.14
C ASP A 129 13.98 -0.24 6.88
N ARG A 130 12.94 -1.00 6.48
CA ARG A 130 12.96 -1.79 5.24
C ARG A 130 13.01 -0.92 3.97
N LEU A 131 12.73 0.38 4.09
CA LEU A 131 12.86 1.36 3.00
C LEU A 131 14.27 1.93 2.86
N LYS A 132 15.13 1.74 3.86
CA LYS A 132 16.51 2.22 3.84
C LYS A 132 17.39 1.22 3.10
N ALA A 133 18.34 1.71 2.31
CA ALA A 133 19.41 0.84 1.81
C ALA A 133 20.16 0.24 3.00
N ALA A 134 20.60 -1.01 2.87
CA ALA A 134 21.50 -1.58 3.87
C ALA A 134 22.71 -0.66 4.00
N SER A 135 23.01 -0.22 5.23
CA SER A 135 24.28 0.45 5.51
C SER A 135 25.38 -0.57 5.26
N SER A 136 26.18 -0.32 4.22
CA SER A 136 27.45 -0.99 3.93
C SER A 136 28.47 -0.75 5.03
#